data_AF-A0A383CVW7-F1
#
_entry.id   AF-A0A383CVW7-F1
#
_cell.length_a   1.000
_cell.length_b   1.000
_cell.length_c   1.000
_cell.angle_alpha   90.00
_cell.angle_beta   90.00
_cell.angle_gamma   90.00
#
_symmetry.space_group_name_H-M   'P 1'
#
loop_
_entity.id
_entity.type
_entity.pdbx_description
1 polymer ?
#
loop_
_entity_poly.entity_id
_entity_poly.type
_entity_poly.pdbx_seq_one_letter_code
_entity_poly.pdbx_strand_id
1 'polypeptide(L)'
;MANDDKVTSLMLTAEQIDAFGRDGQLTVPDLFSTEKIERALEDLDKWDAEFRSTLTDEEREWYLEDPSDPSSPFRKLDDPVFHREIFRELAMHSPLVEAAEQLIGAGVSVVFSQVFCKAPEVGGPKPVHQDNFYFAPSDTDALLTTWIALDVATEKNGCLHYGLG
;
A
#
# COMPACT_ATOMS: atom_id res chain seq x y z
N MET A 1 1.17 22.90 7.19
CA MET A 1 0.46 22.04 6.22
C MET A 1 -0.95 21.84 6.74
N ALA A 2 -1.96 22.13 5.92
CA ALA A 2 -3.35 21.91 6.30
C ALA A 2 -3.61 20.39 6.33
N ASN A 3 -4.22 19.91 7.41
CA ASN A 3 -4.66 18.53 7.52
C ASN A 3 -6.01 18.45 6.80
N ASP A 4 -5.97 18.17 5.49
CA ASP A 4 -7.16 18.14 4.61
C ASP A 4 -7.98 16.85 4.73
N ASP A 5 -7.54 15.90 5.55
CA ASP A 5 -8.29 14.68 5.83
C ASP A 5 -9.45 14.97 6.80
N LYS A 6 -10.66 14.54 6.41
CA LYS A 6 -11.88 14.69 7.24
C LYS A 6 -11.84 13.84 8.52
N VAL A 7 -11.06 12.76 8.50
CA VAL A 7 -10.85 11.86 9.64
C VAL A 7 -9.53 12.23 10.28
N THR A 8 -9.57 12.64 11.55
CA THR A 8 -8.37 13.06 12.31
C THR A 8 -8.02 12.10 13.43
N SER A 9 -8.93 11.18 13.76
CA SER A 9 -8.75 10.07 14.68
C SER A 9 -9.73 8.95 14.30
N LEU A 10 -9.37 7.70 14.60
CA LEU A 10 -10.17 6.52 14.31
C LEU A 10 -10.13 5.53 15.49
N MET A 11 -11.30 5.33 16.11
CA MET A 11 -11.53 4.24 17.06
C MET A 11 -12.32 3.15 16.36
N LEU A 12 -11.78 1.93 16.31
CA LEU A 12 -12.49 0.78 15.75
C LEU A 12 -13.61 0.34 16.70
N THR A 13 -14.73 -0.08 16.14
CA THR A 13 -15.80 -0.69 16.93
C THR A 13 -15.41 -2.09 17.37
N ALA A 14 -16.04 -2.60 18.44
CA ALA A 14 -15.86 -4.00 18.85
C ALA A 14 -16.18 -4.98 17.70
N GLU A 15 -17.21 -4.67 16.91
CA GLU A 15 -17.58 -5.48 15.74
C GLU A 15 -16.48 -5.49 14.66
N GLN A 16 -15.80 -4.38 14.41
CA GLN A 16 -14.69 -4.32 13.47
C GLN A 16 -13.48 -5.11 13.97
N ILE A 17 -13.17 -5.04 15.27
CA ILE A 17 -12.09 -5.81 15.88
C ILE A 17 -12.41 -7.32 15.83
N ASP A 18 -13.64 -7.71 16.17
CA ASP A 18 -14.09 -9.11 16.11
C ASP A 18 -14.08 -9.63 14.66
N ALA A 19 -14.50 -8.80 13.70
CA ALA A 19 -14.44 -9.15 12.27
C ALA A 19 -13.00 -9.34 11.79
N PHE A 20 -12.08 -8.46 12.17
CA PHE A 20 -10.65 -8.63 11.86
C PHE A 20 -10.09 -9.92 12.46
N GLY A 21 -10.39 -10.21 13.73
CA GLY A 21 -9.92 -11.42 14.40
C GLY A 21 -10.46 -12.72 13.79
N ARG A 22 -11.68 -12.69 13.23
CA ARG A 22 -12.29 -13.85 12.55
C ARG A 22 -11.83 -13.99 11.10
N ASP A 23 -11.81 -12.89 10.36
CA ASP A 23 -11.69 -12.89 8.90
C ASP A 23 -10.26 -12.54 8.42
N GLY A 24 -9.39 -12.06 9.31
CA GLY A 24 -7.99 -11.69 9.03
C GLY A 24 -7.84 -10.38 8.24
N GLN A 25 -8.92 -9.64 8.02
CA GLN A 25 -8.92 -8.39 7.25
C GLN A 25 -10.00 -7.42 7.75
N LEU A 26 -9.77 -6.13 7.52
CA LEU A 26 -10.72 -5.06 7.77
C LEU A 26 -10.58 -4.00 6.68
N THR A 27 -11.71 -3.58 6.10
CA THR A 27 -11.75 -2.45 5.17
C THR A 27 -12.30 -1.21 5.86
N VAL A 28 -11.55 -0.11 5.81
CA VAL A 28 -11.96 1.20 6.32
C VAL A 28 -12.14 2.16 5.14
N PRO A 29 -13.39 2.52 4.76
CA PRO A 29 -13.64 3.44 3.66
C PRO A 29 -13.31 4.89 4.07
N ASP A 30 -13.06 5.73 3.07
CA ASP A 30 -12.92 7.20 3.21
C ASP A 30 -11.88 7.66 4.26
N LEU A 31 -10.81 6.87 4.43
CA LEU A 31 -9.74 7.18 5.38
C LEU A 31 -8.92 8.42 4.96
N PHE A 32 -8.78 8.62 3.64
CA PHE A 32 -8.02 9.73 3.06
C PHE A 32 -8.93 10.59 2.18
N SER A 33 -8.66 11.89 2.11
CA SER A 33 -9.36 12.76 1.15
C SER A 33 -8.95 12.46 -0.30
N THR A 34 -9.85 12.75 -1.24
CA THR A 34 -9.55 12.64 -2.68
C THR A 34 -8.33 13.48 -3.04
N GLU A 35 -8.23 14.69 -2.49
CA GLU A 35 -7.13 15.61 -2.75
C GLU A 35 -5.78 15.05 -2.27
N LYS A 36 -5.76 14.30 -1.16
CA LYS A 36 -4.54 13.66 -0.66
C LYS A 36 -4.11 12.49 -1.54
N ILE A 37 -5.06 11.70 -2.05
CA ILE A 37 -4.80 10.63 -3.01
C ILE A 37 -4.31 11.20 -4.34
N GLU A 38 -4.92 12.27 -4.86
CA GLU A 38 -4.49 12.96 -6.07
C GLU A 38 -3.04 13.47 -5.95
N ARG A 39 -2.67 14.07 -4.81
CA ARG A 39 -1.28 14.47 -4.53
C ARG A 39 -0.30 13.29 -4.56
N ALA A 40 -0.72 12.12 -4.10
CA ALA A 40 0.11 10.91 -4.13
C ALA A 40 0.30 10.40 -5.57
N LEU A 41 -0.75 10.44 -6.39
CA LEU A 41 -0.68 10.08 -7.80
C LEU A 41 0.21 11.05 -8.60
N GLU A 42 0.05 12.36 -8.40
CA GLU A 42 0.91 13.37 -9.04
C GLU A 42 2.40 13.22 -8.65
N ASP A 43 2.66 12.84 -7.40
CA ASP A 43 4.01 12.57 -6.92
C ASP A 43 4.57 11.27 -7.51
N LEU A 44 3.73 10.25 -7.69
CA LEU A 44 4.08 8.99 -8.34
C LEU A 44 4.47 9.21 -9.80
N ASP A 45 3.74 10.04 -10.55
CA ASP A 45 4.08 10.39 -11.94
C ASP A 45 5.44 11.10 -12.03
N LYS A 46 5.73 12.01 -11.08
CA LYS A 46 7.05 12.66 -10.99
C LYS A 46 8.13 11.64 -10.67
N TRP A 47 7.86 10.74 -9.73
CA TRP A 47 8.82 9.73 -9.31
C TRP A 47 9.10 8.71 -10.43
N ASP A 48 8.09 8.34 -11.23
CA ASP A 48 8.27 7.52 -12.44
C ASP A 48 9.31 8.17 -13.34
N ALA A 49 9.09 9.43 -13.73
CA ALA A 49 9.97 10.15 -14.65
C ALA A 49 11.40 10.27 -14.11
N GLU A 50 11.55 10.59 -12.82
CA GLU A 50 12.84 10.70 -12.13
C GLU A 50 13.56 9.35 -12.09
N PHE A 51 12.91 8.32 -11.57
CA PHE A 51 13.53 7.01 -11.33
C PHE A 51 13.81 6.25 -12.62
N ARG A 52 12.89 6.33 -13.60
CA ARG A 52 13.08 5.75 -14.93
C ARG A 52 14.34 6.25 -15.61
N SER A 53 14.67 7.53 -15.43
CA SER A 53 15.88 8.13 -16.00
C SER A 53 17.18 7.59 -15.38
N THR A 54 17.09 6.95 -14.21
CA THR A 54 18.24 6.41 -13.47
C THR A 54 18.34 4.90 -13.48
N LEU A 55 17.36 4.18 -14.06
CA LEU A 55 17.33 2.71 -14.06
C LEU A 55 18.54 2.10 -14.75
N THR A 56 19.23 1.24 -14.02
CA THR A 56 20.18 0.27 -14.58
C THR A 56 19.46 -0.87 -15.29
N ASP A 57 20.17 -1.62 -16.13
CA ASP A 57 19.59 -2.77 -16.83
C ASP A 57 19.09 -3.86 -15.85
N GLU A 58 19.78 -4.05 -14.72
CA GLU A 58 19.35 -4.98 -13.66
C GLU A 58 18.08 -4.50 -12.97
N GLU A 59 17.96 -3.21 -12.69
CA GLU A 59 16.76 -2.65 -12.07
C GLU A 59 15.54 -2.70 -13.00
N ARG A 60 15.73 -2.66 -14.33
CA ARG A 60 14.62 -2.84 -15.27
C ARG A 60 13.94 -4.20 -15.11
N GLU A 61 14.71 -5.27 -14.86
CA GLU A 61 14.17 -6.61 -14.60
C GLU A 61 13.29 -6.64 -13.34
N TRP A 62 13.58 -5.78 -12.38
CA TRP A 62 12.88 -5.74 -11.10
C TRP A 62 11.63 -4.86 -11.12
N TYR A 63 11.71 -3.73 -11.82
CA TYR A 63 10.74 -2.65 -11.71
C TYR A 63 9.83 -2.49 -12.92
N LEU A 64 10.19 -2.95 -14.12
CA LEU A 64 9.35 -2.84 -15.32
C LEU A 64 8.55 -4.11 -15.60
N GLU A 65 7.43 -3.98 -16.31
CA GLU A 65 6.67 -5.14 -16.82
C GLU A 65 7.39 -5.81 -18.01
N ASP A 66 8.04 -5.02 -18.86
CA ASP A 66 8.91 -5.47 -19.95
C ASP A 66 10.28 -4.79 -19.80
N PRO A 67 11.29 -5.50 -19.28
CA PRO A 67 12.64 -4.94 -19.05
C PRO A 67 13.36 -4.53 -20.34
N SER A 68 12.94 -5.04 -21.50
CA SER A 68 13.54 -4.73 -22.79
C SER A 68 13.08 -3.39 -23.38
N ASP A 69 11.96 -2.85 -22.88
CA ASP A 69 11.42 -1.56 -23.28
C ASP A 69 11.57 -0.54 -22.12
N PRO A 70 12.47 0.45 -22.23
CA PRO A 70 12.64 1.49 -21.21
C PRO A 70 11.38 2.34 -20.96
N SER A 71 10.41 2.32 -21.88
CA SER A 71 9.11 2.99 -21.73
C SER A 71 8.03 2.11 -21.13
N SER A 72 8.33 0.82 -20.88
CA SER A 72 7.41 -0.12 -20.25
C SER A 72 6.93 0.41 -18.89
N PRO A 73 5.65 0.22 -18.52
CA PRO A 73 5.14 0.66 -17.23
C PRO A 73 5.92 0.01 -16.09
N PHE A 74 6.07 0.74 -14.99
CA PHE A 74 6.50 0.13 -13.75
C PHE A 74 5.46 -0.93 -13.32
N ARG A 75 5.92 -2.03 -12.74
CA ARG A 75 5.09 -3.03 -12.04
C ARG A 75 5.00 -2.79 -10.54
N LYS A 76 6.01 -2.10 -10.00
CA LYS A 76 6.10 -1.72 -8.58
C LYS A 76 7.18 -0.66 -8.37
N LEU A 77 7.13 0.01 -7.22
CA LEU A 77 8.21 0.85 -6.69
C LEU A 77 8.37 0.56 -5.19
N ASP A 78 9.61 0.33 -4.76
CA ASP A 78 9.93 -0.10 -3.40
C ASP A 78 10.20 1.12 -2.50
N ASP A 79 9.81 1.00 -1.23
CA ASP A 79 10.13 1.94 -0.15
C ASP A 79 9.69 3.41 -0.34
N PRO A 80 8.49 3.69 -0.91
CA PRO A 80 7.98 5.06 -1.10
C PRO A 80 7.99 5.91 0.18
N VAL A 81 7.75 5.33 1.35
CA VAL A 81 7.73 6.04 2.64
C VAL A 81 9.07 6.71 2.96
N PHE A 82 10.17 6.14 2.47
CA PHE A 82 11.51 6.67 2.70
C PHE A 82 11.93 7.68 1.63
N HIS A 83 11.39 7.55 0.41
CA HIS A 83 11.78 8.39 -0.73
C HIS A 83 10.87 9.59 -0.95
N ARG A 84 9.59 9.51 -0.60
CA ARG A 84 8.56 10.46 -1.01
C ARG A 84 7.75 10.97 0.20
N GLU A 85 7.68 12.29 0.34
CA GLU A 85 7.03 12.94 1.49
C GLU A 85 5.55 12.56 1.62
N ILE A 86 4.80 12.58 0.51
CA ILE A 86 3.36 12.26 0.53
C ILE A 86 3.08 10.82 0.98
N PHE A 87 3.91 9.86 0.59
CA PHE A 87 3.74 8.47 1.01
C PHE A 87 4.10 8.28 2.49
N ARG A 88 5.06 9.05 3.00
CA ARG A 88 5.32 9.14 4.44
C ARG A 88 4.13 9.75 5.19
N GLU A 89 3.52 10.80 4.66
CA GLU A 89 2.30 11.41 5.23
C GLU A 89 1.12 10.44 5.25
N LEU A 90 0.97 9.58 4.23
CA LEU A 90 -0.05 8.53 4.19
C LEU A 90 0.21 7.47 5.28
N ALA A 91 1.44 6.96 5.37
CA ALA A 91 1.81 5.93 6.33
C ALA A 91 1.76 6.40 7.79
N MET A 92 2.02 7.68 8.04
CA MET A 92 1.98 8.30 9.37
C MET A 92 0.63 8.95 9.70
N HIS A 93 -0.39 8.75 8.88
CA HIS A 93 -1.71 9.34 9.12
C HIS A 93 -2.34 8.77 10.39
N SER A 94 -2.63 9.62 11.38
CA SER A 94 -3.02 9.17 12.72
C SER A 94 -4.17 8.16 12.74
N PRO A 95 -5.28 8.35 12.00
CA PRO A 95 -6.33 7.32 11.88
C PRO A 95 -5.85 5.93 11.44
N LEU A 96 -4.89 5.86 10.50
CA LEU A 96 -4.32 4.59 10.05
C LEU A 96 -3.48 3.95 11.16
N VAL A 97 -2.63 4.74 11.80
CA VAL A 97 -1.78 4.29 12.91
C VAL A 97 -2.63 3.83 14.10
N GLU A 98 -3.63 4.62 14.50
CA GLU A 98 -4.56 4.30 15.58
C GLU A 98 -5.31 2.98 15.31
N ALA A 99 -5.77 2.76 14.07
CA ALA A 99 -6.41 1.51 13.70
C ALA A 99 -5.43 0.32 13.76
N ALA A 100 -4.21 0.47 13.26
CA ALA A 100 -3.19 -0.57 13.32
C ALA A 100 -2.84 -0.93 14.78
N GLU A 101 -2.66 0.06 15.64
CA GLU A 101 -2.32 -0.15 17.05
C GLU A 101 -3.46 -0.83 17.84
N GLN A 102 -4.72 -0.59 17.47
CA GLN A 102 -5.86 -1.31 18.05
C GLN A 102 -5.90 -2.78 17.64
N LEU A 103 -5.33 -3.16 16.50
CA LEU A 103 -5.35 -4.52 15.98
C LEU A 103 -4.15 -5.36 16.42
N ILE A 104 -2.94 -4.79 16.38
CA ILE A 104 -1.68 -5.53 16.63
C ILE A 104 -0.86 -4.99 17.81
N GLY A 105 -1.36 -3.98 18.52
CA GLY A 105 -0.72 -3.37 19.69
C GLY A 105 0.02 -2.07 19.39
N ALA A 106 0.27 -1.29 20.44
CA ALA A 106 0.87 0.04 20.34
C ALA A 106 2.35 0.01 19.92
N GLY A 107 2.82 1.11 19.32
CA GLY A 107 4.22 1.27 18.92
C GLY A 107 4.54 0.66 17.57
N VAL A 108 3.57 0.64 16.64
CA VAL A 108 3.77 0.12 15.29
C VAL A 108 4.82 0.94 14.53
N SER A 109 5.51 0.30 13.59
CA SER A 109 6.50 0.92 12.72
C SER A 109 6.44 0.33 11.31
N VAL A 110 6.72 1.16 10.31
CA VAL A 110 6.80 0.69 8.92
C VAL A 110 8.14 -0.02 8.72
N VAL A 111 8.09 -1.31 8.41
CA VAL A 111 9.28 -2.12 8.10
C VAL A 111 9.58 -2.21 6.61
N PHE A 112 8.56 -2.04 5.77
CA PHE A 112 8.62 -2.09 4.32
C PHE A 112 7.40 -1.38 3.74
N SER A 113 7.55 -0.77 2.56
CA SER A 113 6.42 -0.23 1.80
C SER A 113 6.64 -0.45 0.31
N GLN A 114 5.54 -0.54 -0.46
CA GLN A 114 5.61 -0.72 -1.90
C GLN A 114 4.37 -0.11 -2.55
N VAL A 115 4.57 0.56 -3.68
CA VAL A 115 3.48 0.90 -4.60
C VAL A 115 3.39 -0.21 -5.64
N PHE A 116 2.20 -0.76 -5.84
CA PHE A 116 1.94 -1.69 -6.93
C PHE A 116 1.31 -0.95 -8.11
N CYS A 117 2.02 -0.94 -9.24
CA CYS A 117 1.56 -0.31 -10.47
C CYS A 117 0.91 -1.39 -11.35
N LYS A 118 -0.39 -1.27 -11.61
CA LYS A 118 -1.16 -2.23 -12.43
C LYS A 118 -1.70 -1.51 -13.67
N ALA A 119 -0.83 -1.31 -14.66
CA ALA A 119 -1.26 -0.71 -15.92
C ALA A 119 -2.35 -1.58 -16.60
N PRO A 120 -3.35 -0.97 -17.26
CA PRO A 120 -4.40 -1.71 -17.94
C PRO A 120 -3.83 -2.71 -18.96
N GLU A 121 -4.38 -3.93 -18.96
CA GLU A 121 -4.02 -5.00 -19.93
C GLU A 121 -2.57 -5.49 -19.86
N VAL A 122 -1.76 -4.99 -18.90
CA VAL A 122 -0.36 -5.38 -18.70
C VAL A 122 -0.19 -5.98 -17.30
N GLY A 123 0.73 -6.93 -17.17
CA GLY A 123 1.06 -7.59 -15.92
C GLY A 123 0.23 -8.86 -15.65
N GLY A 124 0.70 -9.65 -14.68
CA GLY A 124 0.07 -10.91 -14.27
C GLY A 124 -0.64 -10.81 -12.91
N PRO A 125 -1.58 -11.73 -12.60
CA PRO A 125 -2.17 -11.79 -11.27
C PRO A 125 -1.07 -12.03 -10.23
N LYS A 126 -1.20 -11.38 -9.07
CA LYS A 126 -0.39 -11.75 -7.90
C LYS A 126 -0.94 -13.09 -7.38
N PRO A 127 -0.13 -14.18 -7.37
CA PRO A 127 -0.60 -15.47 -6.87
C PRO A 127 -1.06 -15.36 -5.42
N VAL A 128 -1.96 -16.25 -5.01
CA VAL A 128 -2.38 -16.35 -3.61
C VAL A 128 -1.16 -16.64 -2.74
N HIS A 129 -0.98 -15.85 -1.68
CA HIS A 129 0.11 -16.00 -0.72
C HIS A 129 -0.25 -15.43 0.65
N GLN A 130 0.66 -15.61 1.62
CA GLN A 130 0.60 -15.03 2.95
C GLN A 130 1.91 -14.30 3.23
N ASP A 131 1.84 -13.06 3.67
CA ASP A 131 2.99 -12.18 3.84
C ASP A 131 4.00 -12.71 4.88
N ASN A 132 3.50 -13.38 5.94
CA ASN A 132 4.35 -14.00 6.96
C ASN A 132 5.35 -15.02 6.40
N PHE A 133 5.05 -15.67 5.26
CA PHE A 133 6.00 -16.57 4.61
C PHE A 133 7.24 -15.82 4.07
N TYR A 134 7.05 -14.59 3.58
CA TYR A 134 8.11 -13.79 2.98
C TYR A 134 8.86 -12.95 4.01
N PHE A 135 8.15 -12.32 4.94
CA PHE A 135 8.77 -11.48 5.96
C PHE A 135 9.34 -12.28 7.14
N ALA A 136 8.84 -13.51 7.35
CA ALA A 136 9.27 -14.41 8.42
C ALA A 136 9.48 -13.72 9.79
N PRO A 137 8.49 -12.95 10.29
CA PRO A 137 8.63 -12.27 11.57
C PRO A 137 8.75 -13.29 12.71
N SER A 138 9.45 -12.93 13.78
CA SER A 138 9.55 -13.78 14.97
C SER A 138 8.20 -13.93 15.69
N ASP A 139 7.31 -12.95 15.53
CA ASP A 139 5.94 -12.94 16.00
C ASP A 139 5.03 -12.72 14.79
N THR A 140 4.25 -13.75 14.43
CA THR A 140 3.37 -13.73 13.26
C THR A 140 2.13 -12.86 13.44
N ASP A 141 1.80 -12.50 14.67
CA ASP A 141 0.65 -11.67 15.00
C ASP A 141 1.02 -10.18 15.11
N ALA A 142 2.32 -9.87 15.13
CA ALA A 142 2.86 -8.52 15.22
C ALA A 142 3.07 -7.84 13.85
N LEU A 143 2.72 -8.49 12.74
CA LEU A 143 2.84 -7.95 11.39
C LEU A 143 1.46 -7.70 10.78
N LEU A 144 1.22 -6.45 10.36
CA LEU A 144 0.00 -6.04 9.67
C LEU A 144 0.36 -5.34 8.36
N THR A 145 -0.27 -5.77 7.26
CA THR A 145 -0.20 -5.08 5.97
C THR A 145 -1.37 -4.11 5.85
N THR A 146 -1.09 -2.81 5.69
CA THR A 146 -2.10 -1.80 5.33
C THR A 146 -2.07 -1.59 3.82
N TRP A 147 -3.17 -1.91 3.14
CA TRP A 147 -3.30 -1.65 1.70
C TRP A 147 -4.15 -0.40 1.46
N ILE A 148 -3.57 0.59 0.78
CA ILE A 148 -4.22 1.87 0.46
C ILE A 148 -4.58 1.87 -1.02
N ALA A 149 -5.86 2.06 -1.33
CA ALA A 149 -6.33 2.26 -2.70
C ALA A 149 -5.90 3.65 -3.19
N LEU A 150 -4.97 3.71 -4.15
CA LEU A 150 -4.64 4.96 -4.85
C LEU A 150 -5.56 5.22 -6.05
N ASP A 151 -6.14 4.15 -6.60
CA ASP A 151 -7.13 4.16 -7.67
C ASP A 151 -8.36 3.35 -7.26
N VAL A 152 -9.47 3.57 -7.97
CA VAL A 152 -10.69 2.77 -7.79
C VAL A 152 -10.38 1.29 -7.96
N ALA A 153 -10.53 0.49 -6.90
CA ALA A 153 -10.28 -0.95 -6.94
C ALA A 153 -11.59 -1.73 -7.04
N THR A 154 -11.70 -2.54 -8.08
CA THR A 154 -12.86 -3.35 -8.44
C THR A 154 -12.41 -4.77 -8.80
N GLU A 155 -13.36 -5.71 -8.80
CA GLU A 155 -13.11 -7.09 -9.26
C GLU A 155 -12.59 -7.15 -10.70
N LYS A 156 -12.89 -6.14 -11.52
CA LYS A 156 -12.51 -6.09 -12.94
C LYS A 156 -11.13 -5.50 -13.20
N ASN A 157 -10.54 -4.78 -12.23
CA ASN A 157 -9.22 -4.15 -12.37
C ASN A 157 -8.25 -4.56 -11.25
N GLY A 158 -8.49 -5.73 -10.65
CA GLY A 158 -7.53 -6.39 -9.77
C GLY A 158 -7.51 -5.85 -8.34
N CYS A 159 -8.69 -5.67 -7.74
CA CYS A 159 -8.82 -5.50 -6.29
C CYS A 159 -8.22 -6.68 -5.51
N LEU A 160 -8.01 -6.48 -4.21
CA LEU A 160 -7.60 -7.56 -3.32
C LEU A 160 -8.72 -8.57 -3.13
N HIS A 161 -8.32 -9.84 -2.98
CA HIS A 161 -9.17 -10.93 -2.54
C HIS A 161 -8.51 -11.57 -1.32
N TYR A 162 -9.32 -11.88 -0.31
CA TYR A 162 -8.86 -12.56 0.91
C TYR A 162 -9.42 -13.98 0.93
N GLY A 163 -8.57 -14.95 1.27
CA GLY A 163 -9.05 -16.27 1.66
C GLY A 163 -9.56 -16.19 3.09
N LEU A 164 -10.85 -16.49 3.29
CA LEU A 164 -11.41 -16.59 4.64
C LEU A 164 -10.85 -17.85 5.31
N GLY A 165 -10.47 -17.73 6.58
CA GLY A 165 -9.97 -18.83 7.41
C GLY A 165 -10.97 -19.95 7.62
#